data_AF-A0A2V8QMB1-F1
#
_entry.id   AF-A0A2V8QMB1-F1
#
_cell.length_a   1.000
_cell.length_b   1.000
_cell.length_c   1.000
_cell.angle_alpha   90.00
_cell.angle_beta   90.00
_cell.angle_gamma   90.00
#
_symmetry.space_group_name_H-M   'P 1'
#
loop_
_entity.id
_entity.type
_entity.pdbx_description
1 polymer ?
#
loop_
_entity_poly.entity_id
_entity_poly.type
_entity_poly.pdbx_seq_one_letter_code
_entity_poly.pdbx_strand_id
1 'polypeptide(L)'
;YLRGLQRAGCLGCAKHFPGIGAGEVDTHEEMPVIRLTHDDLLAQDLAPYIELFQREDNMVKAVMVSHGGFPNIDIHRGLAGGRLVPASINPHIVTDLLREELGYGGLVVTDDLEMGAIAKHSEIEEAALRAVEAGEDMILVCARPA
;
A
#
# COMPACT_ATOMS: atom_id res chain seq x y z
N TYR A 1 8.95 2.76 -18.38
CA TYR A 1 7.49 2.94 -18.22
C TYR A 1 7.14 4.33 -17.67
N LEU A 2 7.45 4.66 -16.41
CA LEU A 2 7.09 5.94 -15.76
C LEU A 2 7.49 7.20 -16.55
N ARG A 3 8.74 7.27 -17.05
CA ARG A 3 9.20 8.34 -17.95
C ARG A 3 8.32 8.51 -19.20
N GLY A 4 7.77 7.41 -19.72
CA GLY A 4 6.85 7.42 -20.87
C GLY A 4 5.51 8.05 -20.53
N LEU A 5 4.89 7.62 -19.42
CA LEU A 5 3.63 8.20 -18.93
C LEU A 5 3.76 9.71 -18.70
N GLN A 6 4.81 10.12 -18.00
CA GLN A 6 5.02 11.52 -17.68
C GLN A 6 5.29 12.39 -18.90
N ARG A 7 6.02 11.89 -19.92
CA ARG A 7 6.20 12.60 -21.18
C ARG A 7 4.89 12.80 -21.94
N ALA A 8 3.91 11.92 -21.73
CA ALA A 8 2.57 12.05 -22.29
C ALA A 8 1.62 12.92 -21.43
N GLY A 9 2.12 13.51 -20.33
CA GLY A 9 1.30 14.29 -19.40
C GLY A 9 0.48 13.44 -18.43
N CYS A 10 0.74 12.14 -18.33
CA CYS A 10 0.07 11.23 -17.39
C CYS A 10 0.94 11.00 -16.15
N LEU A 11 0.33 11.09 -14.96
CA LEU A 11 0.99 10.76 -13.70
C LEU A 11 1.10 9.23 -13.56
N GLY A 12 2.31 8.72 -13.31
CA GLY A 12 2.54 7.30 -13.07
C GLY A 12 2.32 6.93 -11.60
N CYS A 13 1.61 5.84 -11.36
CA CYS A 13 1.35 5.29 -10.02
C CYS A 13 2.04 3.92 -9.88
N ALA A 14 2.94 3.80 -8.90
CA ALA A 14 3.55 2.53 -8.52
C ALA A 14 2.57 1.74 -7.65
N LYS A 15 2.36 0.47 -7.98
CA LYS A 15 1.35 -0.34 -7.30
C LYS A 15 1.63 -1.84 -7.38
N HIS A 16 1.12 -2.67 -6.47
CA HIS A 16 0.41 -2.28 -5.24
C HIS A 16 1.38 -2.45 -4.06
N PHE A 17 1.67 -1.36 -3.34
CA PHE A 17 2.60 -1.35 -2.21
C PHE A 17 2.01 -2.11 -1.00
N PRO A 18 2.80 -2.79 -0.14
CA PRO A 18 4.25 -3.02 -0.22
C PRO A 18 4.66 -4.18 -1.14
N GLY A 19 3.71 -4.75 -1.87
CA GLY A 19 3.90 -5.88 -2.78
C GLY A 19 2.98 -7.03 -2.41
N ILE A 20 2.19 -7.47 -3.39
CA ILE A 20 1.24 -8.59 -3.24
C ILE A 20 1.62 -9.77 -4.14
N GLY A 21 2.86 -9.79 -4.65
CA GLY A 21 3.30 -10.77 -5.65
C GLY A 21 3.32 -12.21 -5.12
N ALA A 22 3.52 -12.38 -3.82
CA ALA A 22 3.46 -13.66 -3.13
C ALA A 22 2.05 -14.03 -2.62
N GLY A 23 1.02 -13.22 -2.92
CA GLY A 23 -0.36 -13.50 -2.52
C GLY A 23 -0.97 -14.65 -3.31
N GLU A 24 -1.69 -15.54 -2.60
CA GLU A 24 -2.34 -16.72 -3.22
C GLU A 24 -3.81 -16.48 -3.57
N VAL A 25 -4.40 -15.37 -3.11
CA VAL A 25 -5.80 -15.01 -3.33
C VAL A 25 -5.93 -13.61 -3.91
N ASP A 26 -7.03 -13.37 -4.63
CA ASP A 26 -7.33 -12.07 -5.22
C ASP A 26 -7.86 -11.09 -4.15
N THR A 27 -7.26 -9.90 -4.07
CA THR A 27 -7.66 -8.82 -3.16
C THR A 27 -9.10 -8.34 -3.37
N HIS A 28 -9.66 -8.53 -4.57
CA HIS A 28 -11.07 -8.20 -4.83
C HIS A 28 -12.02 -9.11 -4.05
N GLU A 29 -11.59 -10.34 -3.77
CA GLU A 29 -12.40 -11.35 -3.08
C GLU A 29 -12.08 -11.41 -1.59
N GLU A 30 -10.80 -11.45 -1.20
CA GLU A 30 -10.37 -11.60 0.18
C GLU A 30 -9.01 -10.96 0.41
N MET A 31 -8.70 -10.56 1.64
CA MET A 31 -7.38 -10.06 2.00
C MET A 31 -6.31 -11.17 1.81
N PRO A 32 -5.34 -11.01 0.89
CA PRO A 32 -4.23 -11.94 0.79
C PRO A 32 -3.29 -11.76 1.98
N VAL A 33 -2.87 -12.88 2.56
CA VAL A 33 -1.89 -12.89 3.66
C VAL A 33 -0.51 -13.15 3.08
N ILE A 34 0.33 -12.12 3.06
CA ILE A 34 1.70 -12.20 2.57
C ILE A 34 2.63 -12.61 3.72
N ARG A 35 3.10 -13.85 3.69
CA ARG A 35 3.90 -14.46 4.78
C ARG A 35 5.41 -14.26 4.62
N LEU A 36 5.85 -13.44 3.67
CA LEU A 36 7.26 -13.10 3.51
C LEU A 36 7.80 -12.50 4.80
N THR A 37 9.04 -12.82 5.14
CA THR A 37 9.75 -12.12 6.22
C THR A 37 10.03 -10.68 5.83
N HIS A 38 10.35 -9.83 6.80
CA HIS A 38 10.79 -8.47 6.51
C HIS A 38 11.96 -8.43 5.52
N ASP A 39 12.98 -9.27 5.73
CA ASP A 39 14.16 -9.34 4.87
C ASP A 39 13.82 -9.81 3.45
N ASP A 40 12.93 -10.80 3.32
CA ASP A 40 12.46 -11.26 2.01
C ASP A 40 11.67 -10.18 1.28
N LEU A 41 10.81 -9.45 2.01
CA LEU A 41 10.03 -8.35 1.45
C LEU A 41 10.95 -7.22 0.96
N LEU A 42 11.99 -6.87 1.72
CA LEU A 42 13.03 -5.91 1.32
C LEU A 42 13.78 -6.38 0.07
N ALA A 43 14.19 -7.65 0.03
CA ALA A 43 15.00 -8.22 -1.04
C ALA A 43 14.21 -8.46 -2.35
N GLN A 44 12.88 -8.56 -2.26
CA GLN A 44 12.03 -8.94 -3.38
C GLN A 44 11.06 -7.79 -3.71
N ASP A 45 9.93 -7.71 -3.00
CA ASP A 45 8.78 -6.88 -3.36
C ASP A 45 9.05 -5.37 -3.19
N LEU A 46 9.83 -4.99 -2.18
CA LEU A 46 10.22 -3.60 -1.94
C LEU A 46 11.44 -3.16 -2.75
N ALA A 47 12.26 -4.09 -3.25
CA ALA A 47 13.44 -3.79 -4.04
C ALA A 47 13.18 -2.77 -5.18
N PRO A 48 12.13 -2.90 -6.02
CA PRO A 48 11.84 -1.90 -7.04
C PRO A 48 11.46 -0.52 -6.47
N TYR A 49 10.78 -0.45 -5.31
CA TYR A 49 10.43 0.82 -4.68
C TYR A 49 11.68 1.51 -4.12
N ILE A 50 12.53 0.78 -3.40
CA ILE A 50 13.80 1.27 -2.85
C ILE A 50 14.66 1.83 -3.97
N GLU A 51 14.83 1.08 -5.06
CA GLU A 51 15.62 1.54 -6.19
C GLU A 51 15.02 2.81 -6.83
N LEU A 52 13.71 2.84 -7.05
CA LEU A 52 13.05 3.95 -7.73
C LEU A 52 12.99 5.24 -6.89
N PHE A 53 12.83 5.14 -5.57
CA PHE A 53 12.79 6.30 -4.67
C PHE A 53 14.16 6.97 -4.52
N GLN A 54 15.24 6.21 -4.66
CA GLN A 54 16.61 6.74 -4.60
C GLN A 54 17.07 7.42 -5.91
N ARG A 55 16.29 7.33 -7.00
CA ARG A 55 16.67 7.95 -8.27
C ARG A 55 16.41 9.45 -8.25
N GLU A 56 17.41 10.22 -8.69
CA GLU A 56 17.35 11.68 -8.80
C GLU A 56 16.23 12.19 -9.72
N ASP A 57 15.80 11.37 -10.69
CA ASP A 57 14.74 11.75 -11.61
C ASP A 57 13.36 11.77 -10.95
N ASN A 58 13.22 11.18 -9.75
CA ASN A 58 12.00 11.19 -8.93
C ASN A 58 10.74 10.84 -9.75
N MET A 59 10.79 9.71 -10.47
CA MET A 59 9.71 9.32 -11.40
C MET A 59 8.48 8.69 -10.73
N VAL A 60 8.55 8.34 -9.44
CA VAL A 60 7.39 7.77 -8.73
C VAL A 60 6.59 8.89 -8.09
N LYS A 61 5.58 9.37 -8.81
CA LYS A 61 4.76 10.52 -8.37
C LYS A 61 3.59 10.12 -7.50
N ALA A 62 3.11 8.89 -7.63
CA ALA A 62 2.12 8.30 -6.74
C ALA A 62 2.47 6.85 -6.40
N VAL A 63 2.04 6.41 -5.21
CA VAL A 63 2.07 5.02 -4.74
C VAL A 63 0.67 4.63 -4.31
N MET A 64 0.18 3.50 -4.84
CA MET A 64 -1.08 2.91 -4.42
C MET A 64 -0.82 1.77 -3.42
N VAL A 65 -1.43 1.84 -2.25
CA VAL A 65 -1.26 0.86 -1.18
C VAL A 65 -2.34 -0.21 -1.26
N SER A 66 -1.91 -1.47 -1.29
CA SER A 66 -2.78 -2.65 -1.38
C SER A 66 -3.60 -2.88 -0.11
N HIS A 67 -4.56 -3.81 -0.21
CA HIS A 67 -5.29 -4.35 0.93
C HIS A 67 -4.73 -5.69 1.42
N GLY A 68 -3.45 -5.98 1.16
CA GLY A 68 -2.79 -7.19 1.66
C GLY A 68 -2.52 -7.14 3.17
N GLY A 69 -2.54 -8.29 3.83
CA GLY A 69 -2.17 -8.45 5.22
C GLY A 69 -0.75 -8.99 5.37
N PHE A 70 0.07 -8.33 6.18
CA PHE A 70 1.50 -8.62 6.32
C PHE A 70 1.88 -8.96 7.77
N PRO A 71 1.60 -10.19 8.25
CA PRO A 71 1.79 -10.57 9.66
C PRO A 71 3.27 -10.64 10.10
N ASN A 72 4.19 -10.72 9.14
CA ASN A 72 5.61 -10.93 9.39
C ASN A 72 6.46 -9.68 9.10
N ILE A 73 5.82 -8.54 8.80
CA ILE A 73 6.51 -7.25 8.68
C ILE A 73 6.90 -6.80 10.08
N ASP A 74 8.19 -6.82 10.33
CA ASP A 74 8.80 -6.30 11.54
C ASP A 74 9.10 -4.80 11.35
N ILE A 75 8.10 -3.95 11.57
CA ILE A 75 8.30 -2.49 11.67
C ILE A 75 8.87 -2.05 13.04
N HIS A 76 9.38 -3.02 13.83
CA HIS A 76 10.25 -3.01 15.02
C HIS A 76 9.91 -4.17 16.02
N ARG A 77 8.73 -4.82 15.85
CA ARG A 77 8.39 -6.27 16.04
C ARG A 77 6.87 -6.45 15.85
N GLY A 78 6.37 -6.18 14.65
CA GLY A 78 4.99 -5.82 14.37
C GLY A 78 3.90 -6.87 14.67
N LEU A 79 3.19 -6.68 15.78
CA LEU A 79 1.76 -7.01 15.89
C LEU A 79 1.03 -5.77 16.43
N ALA A 80 0.22 -5.13 15.59
CA ALA A 80 -0.78 -4.18 16.08
C ALA A 80 -1.96 -4.97 16.68
N GLY A 81 -2.03 -5.04 18.01
CA GLY A 81 -3.23 -5.51 18.73
C GLY A 81 -3.68 -6.96 18.49
N GLY A 82 -2.84 -7.81 17.88
CA GLY A 82 -3.15 -9.23 17.64
C GLY A 82 -4.10 -9.54 16.47
N ARG A 83 -4.47 -8.54 15.65
CA ARG A 83 -5.32 -8.72 14.46
C ARG A 83 -4.57 -8.29 13.21
N LEU A 84 -4.69 -9.08 12.14
CA LEU A 84 -4.10 -8.74 10.85
C LEU A 84 -4.88 -7.57 10.23
N VAL A 85 -4.17 -6.49 9.92
CA VAL A 85 -4.74 -5.25 9.35
C VAL A 85 -4.26 -5.10 7.90
N PRO A 86 -5.16 -4.80 6.94
CA PRO A 86 -4.81 -4.49 5.56
C PRO A 86 -3.83 -3.32 5.47
N ALA A 87 -2.88 -3.39 4.53
CA ALA A 87 -1.80 -2.42 4.40
C ALA A 87 -2.28 -0.96 4.27
N SER A 88 -3.27 -0.68 3.44
CA SER A 88 -3.82 0.66 3.20
C SER A 88 -4.46 1.35 4.41
N ILE A 89 -4.74 0.60 5.49
CA ILE A 89 -5.30 1.15 6.74
C ILE A 89 -4.42 0.83 7.95
N ASN A 90 -3.14 0.51 7.69
CA ASN A 90 -2.16 0.17 8.70
C ASN A 90 -1.07 1.26 8.77
N PRO A 91 -1.02 2.09 9.83
CA PRO A 91 -0.04 3.18 9.96
C PRO A 91 1.41 2.68 9.91
N HIS A 92 1.65 1.45 10.36
CA HIS A 92 2.97 0.85 10.34
C HIS A 92 3.49 0.56 8.92
N ILE A 93 2.60 0.38 7.96
CA ILE A 93 2.98 0.16 6.56
C ILE A 93 2.98 1.48 5.80
N VAL A 94 1.95 2.30 5.99
CA VAL A 94 1.80 3.56 5.25
C VAL A 94 2.73 4.65 5.79
N THR A 95 2.74 4.88 7.10
CA THR A 95 3.62 5.90 7.71
C THR A 95 5.01 5.34 7.96
N ASP A 96 5.16 4.36 8.87
CA ASP A 96 6.49 3.97 9.36
C ASP A 96 7.36 3.39 8.22
N LEU A 97 6.83 2.45 7.43
CA LEU A 97 7.59 1.85 6.33
C LEU A 97 7.69 2.78 5.10
N LEU A 98 6.56 3.19 4.51
CA LEU A 98 6.58 3.93 3.23
C LEU A 98 7.06 5.37 3.38
N ARG A 99 6.52 6.13 4.34
CA ARG A 99 6.86 7.55 4.51
C ARG A 99 8.20 7.74 5.20
N GLU A 100 8.43 7.04 6.30
CA GLU A 100 9.59 7.28 7.16
C GLU A 100 10.81 6.47 6.72
N GLU A 101 10.74 5.14 6.75
CA GLU A 101 11.88 4.27 6.45
C GLU A 101 12.32 4.37 4.98
N LEU A 102 11.37 4.30 4.04
CA LEU A 102 11.65 4.42 2.60
C LEU A 102 11.71 5.89 2.13
N GLY A 103 11.34 6.84 2.98
CA GLY A 103 11.44 8.28 2.68
C GLY A 103 10.52 8.78 1.57
N TYR A 104 9.38 8.13 1.33
CA TYR A 104 8.50 8.51 0.21
C TYR A 104 7.66 9.76 0.50
N GLY A 105 8.01 10.88 -0.14
CA GLY A 105 7.31 12.16 -0.01
C GLY A 105 6.26 12.48 -1.08
N GLY A 106 5.88 11.52 -1.94
CA GLY A 106 4.93 11.74 -3.03
C GLY A 106 3.47 11.51 -2.62
N LEU A 107 2.58 11.35 -3.60
CA LEU A 107 1.15 11.10 -3.35
C LEU A 107 0.94 9.62 -2.95
N VAL A 108 0.27 9.37 -1.83
CA VAL A 108 -0.11 8.02 -1.40
C VAL A 108 -1.63 7.87 -1.48
N VAL A 109 -2.09 6.81 -2.11
CA VAL A 109 -3.51 6.54 -2.37
C VAL A 109 -3.85 5.10 -2.02
N THR A 110 -5.03 4.89 -1.44
CA THR A 110 -5.51 3.52 -1.18
C THR A 110 -5.77 2.79 -2.50
N ASP A 111 -5.74 1.45 -2.49
CA ASP A 111 -6.54 0.68 -3.44
C ASP A 111 -8.06 0.86 -3.15
N ASP A 112 -8.93 0.28 -3.95
CA ASP A 112 -10.38 0.51 -3.83
C ASP A 112 -10.98 -0.03 -2.51
N LEU A 113 -11.49 0.88 -1.67
CA LEU A 113 -12.05 0.51 -0.36
C LEU A 113 -13.31 -0.36 -0.43
N GLU A 114 -13.94 -0.50 -1.60
CA GLU A 114 -15.06 -1.45 -1.78
C GLU A 114 -14.61 -2.88 -2.05
N MET A 115 -13.31 -3.14 -2.22
CA MET A 115 -12.78 -4.48 -2.43
C MET A 115 -13.04 -5.38 -1.22
N GLY A 116 -13.24 -6.68 -1.47
CA GLY A 116 -13.59 -7.67 -0.44
C GLY A 116 -12.60 -7.75 0.71
N ALA A 117 -11.32 -7.43 0.48
CA ALA A 117 -10.28 -7.33 1.50
C ALA A 117 -10.53 -6.25 2.57
N ILE A 118 -11.33 -5.22 2.27
CA ILE A 118 -11.73 -4.15 3.20
C ILE A 118 -13.20 -4.29 3.58
N ALA A 119 -14.10 -4.36 2.58
CA ALA A 119 -15.54 -4.27 2.77
C ALA A 119 -16.14 -5.41 3.61
N LYS A 120 -15.46 -6.55 3.72
CA LYS A 120 -15.87 -7.66 4.60
C LYS A 120 -15.55 -7.45 6.07
N HIS A 121 -14.75 -6.43 6.41
CA HIS A 121 -14.14 -6.28 7.73
C HIS A 121 -14.34 -4.91 8.37
N SER A 122 -14.72 -3.90 7.58
CA SER A 122 -14.97 -2.52 8.01
C SER A 122 -16.02 -1.86 7.11
N GLU A 123 -16.84 -0.99 7.68
CA GLU A 123 -17.67 -0.07 6.91
C GLU A 123 -16.78 0.95 6.17
N ILE A 124 -17.23 1.46 5.03
CA ILE A 124 -16.41 2.30 4.17
C ILE A 124 -15.99 3.61 4.85
N GLU A 125 -16.84 4.19 5.70
CA GLU A 125 -16.53 5.40 6.46
C GLU A 125 -15.43 5.15 7.50
N GLU A 126 -15.46 4.00 8.16
CA GLU A 126 -14.42 3.59 9.11
C GLU A 126 -13.11 3.32 8.38
N ALA A 127 -13.16 2.62 7.25
CA ALA A 127 -11.98 2.34 6.43
C ALA A 127 -11.35 3.63 5.90
N ALA A 128 -12.15 4.59 5.45
CA ALA A 128 -11.67 5.89 4.98
C ALA A 128 -11.01 6.70 6.10
N LEU A 129 -11.60 6.72 7.31
CA LEU A 129 -10.99 7.39 8.46
C LEU A 129 -9.64 6.76 8.81
N ARG A 130 -9.60 5.43 8.90
CA ARG A 130 -8.37 4.70 9.24
C ARG A 130 -7.28 4.81 8.18
N ALA A 131 -7.64 4.91 6.91
CA ALA A 131 -6.71 5.18 5.82
C ALA A 131 -6.04 6.55 5.98
N VAL A 132 -6.83 7.59 6.28
CA VAL A 132 -6.29 8.93 6.57
C VAL A 132 -5.40 8.91 7.80
N GLU A 133 -5.81 8.24 8.88
CA GLU A 133 -5.00 8.06 10.09
C GLU A 133 -3.70 7.28 9.82
N ALA A 134 -3.71 6.36 8.85
CA ALA A 134 -2.53 5.60 8.45
C ALA A 134 -1.50 6.43 7.65
N GLY A 135 -1.91 7.56 7.05
CA GLY A 135 -1.03 8.47 6.30
C GLY A 135 -1.30 8.53 4.79
N GLU A 136 -2.45 8.04 4.35
CA GLU A 136 -2.94 8.15 2.96
C GLU A 136 -3.30 9.61 2.63
N ASP A 137 -2.93 10.09 1.43
CA ASP A 137 -3.32 11.43 0.96
C ASP A 137 -4.66 11.42 0.22
N MET A 138 -5.03 10.27 -0.35
CA MET A 138 -6.21 10.11 -1.17
C MET A 138 -6.88 8.77 -0.91
N ILE A 139 -8.21 8.81 -0.81
CA ILE A 139 -9.03 7.63 -0.64
C ILE A 139 -9.65 7.27 -1.99
N LEU A 140 -9.42 6.05 -2.46
CA LEU A 140 -9.98 5.54 -3.70
C LEU A 140 -11.21 4.68 -3.39
N VAL A 141 -12.33 5.04 -4.04
CA VAL A 141 -13.61 4.35 -3.92
C VAL A 141 -14.21 4.22 -5.31
N CYS A 142 -14.50 3.00 -5.75
CA CYS A 142 -15.13 2.72 -7.05
C CYS A 142 -16.66 2.58 -6.96
N ALA A 143 -17.28 3.42 -6.12
CA ALA A 143 -18.72 3.41 -5.89
C ALA A 143 -19.44 4.31 -6.88
N ARG A 144 -20.74 4.06 -7.06
CA ARG A 144 -21.65 5.11 -7.55
C ARG A 144 -21.92 6.08 -6.39
N PRO A 145 -21.63 7.39 -6.55
CA PRO A 145 -22.03 8.38 -5.56
C PRO A 145 -23.54 8.30 -5.34
N ALA A 146 -23.98 8.41 -4.08
CA ALA A 146 -25.39 8.47 -3.70
C ALA A 146 -26.09 9.70 -4.27
#